data_AF-A0A9W7L1R8-F1
#
_entry.id   AF-A0A9W7L1R8-F1
#
_cell.length_a   1.000
_cell.length_b   1.000
_cell.length_c   1.000
_cell.angle_alpha   90.00
_cell.angle_beta   90.00
_cell.angle_gamma   90.00
#
_symmetry.space_group_name_H-M   'P 1'
#
loop_
_entity.id
_entity.type
_entity.pdbx_description
1 polymer ?
#
loop_
_entity_poly.entity_id
_entity_poly.type
_entity_poly.pdbx_seq_one_letter_code
_entity_poly.pdbx_strand_id
1 'polypeptide(L)'
;STVYPYGTQESYPLMTKGNAANTVINDSAHYYMECSNKGLCDRKTGMCECFDGYDGAACQRASCPNSCSGHGTCETVADLAIAEFNNIYALWDKDATMGCSCDAGYSGADCSFRSCPVGVDPLYIDDTYARVTTTGVMITDATSISGSFALKFFDHHGEDYVTDPITVAATWDSTACNDFTGCTASGKVIADALKTLPDSVISDVVVTGATALTTTTPPGLTHGWLFTITFNANPGYLKQLEVDYFLDGSRATILANSAAATAANVKVFQGGVIGEDTDYFATKCAGVQVISTELITG
;
A
#
# COMPACT_ATOMS: atom_id res chain seq x y z
N SER A 1 10.97 -16.03 -41.03
CA SER A 1 10.91 -14.82 -40.19
C SER A 1 12.28 -14.17 -40.23
N THR A 2 12.38 -12.86 -40.39
CA THR A 2 13.68 -12.13 -40.28
C THR A 2 14.09 -11.86 -38.84
N VAL A 3 13.21 -12.15 -37.86
CA VAL A 3 13.44 -11.89 -36.43
C VAL A 3 14.08 -13.10 -35.73
N TYR A 4 13.83 -14.31 -36.22
CA TYR A 4 14.36 -15.56 -35.66
C TYR A 4 14.74 -16.50 -36.82
N PRO A 5 16.03 -16.62 -37.19
CA PRO A 5 16.45 -17.53 -38.26
C PRO A 5 16.48 -18.99 -37.79
N TYR A 6 16.73 -19.25 -36.50
CA TYR A 6 16.72 -20.58 -35.88
C TYR A 6 16.09 -20.50 -34.47
N GLY A 7 15.20 -21.45 -34.14
CA GLY A 7 14.18 -21.32 -33.07
C GLY A 7 14.62 -21.36 -31.60
N THR A 8 15.91 -21.13 -31.32
CA THR A 8 16.51 -21.06 -29.97
C THR A 8 17.48 -19.87 -29.84
N GLN A 9 17.48 -18.98 -30.83
CA GLN A 9 18.29 -17.76 -30.84
C GLN A 9 17.43 -16.58 -30.41
N GLU A 10 17.78 -15.96 -29.29
CA GLU A 10 17.22 -14.67 -28.89
C GLU A 10 18.31 -13.61 -28.94
N SER A 11 17.90 -12.37 -29.21
CA SER A 11 18.77 -11.21 -29.12
C SER A 11 18.82 -10.72 -27.69
N TYR A 12 20.00 -10.27 -27.28
CA TYR A 12 20.05 -9.20 -26.29
C TYR A 12 19.17 -8.02 -26.76
N PRO A 13 18.44 -7.35 -25.85
CA PRO A 13 17.54 -6.25 -26.18
C PRO A 13 18.22 -5.19 -27.07
N LEU A 14 17.47 -4.71 -28.07
CA LEU A 14 18.01 -3.86 -29.14
C LEU A 14 18.69 -2.61 -28.56
N MET A 15 19.97 -2.44 -28.86
CA MET A 15 20.76 -1.25 -28.52
C MET A 15 20.33 -0.04 -29.36
N THR A 16 19.12 0.45 -29.13
CA THR A 16 18.61 1.73 -29.64
C THR A 16 18.99 2.85 -28.69
N LYS A 17 19.47 3.99 -29.21
CA LYS A 17 19.59 5.20 -28.39
C LYS A 17 18.20 5.66 -27.97
N GLY A 18 18.02 5.95 -26.68
CA GLY A 18 16.72 6.33 -26.13
C GLY A 18 16.10 7.56 -26.81
N ASN A 19 14.76 7.59 -26.84
CA ASN A 19 13.91 8.70 -27.32
C ASN A 19 13.98 9.05 -28.83
N ALA A 20 15.14 8.97 -29.48
CA ALA A 20 15.33 9.50 -30.84
C ALA A 20 15.83 8.45 -31.86
N ALA A 21 14.87 7.97 -32.67
CA ALA A 21 15.02 7.05 -33.80
C ALA A 21 15.45 5.61 -33.47
N ASN A 22 14.85 4.65 -34.20
CA ASN A 22 15.10 3.21 -34.17
C ASN A 22 16.48 2.83 -34.76
N THR A 23 17.54 3.49 -34.27
CA THR A 23 18.90 3.38 -34.76
C THR A 23 19.63 2.33 -33.93
N VAL A 24 19.65 1.09 -34.44
CA VAL A 24 20.41 -0.01 -33.83
C VAL A 24 21.90 0.30 -33.90
N ILE A 25 22.60 0.22 -32.77
CA ILE A 25 24.05 0.37 -32.71
C ILE A 25 24.72 -0.92 -33.22
N ASN A 26 25.41 -0.80 -34.35
CA ASN A 26 26.29 -1.85 -34.88
C ASN A 26 27.53 -2.02 -33.99
N ASP A 27 28.12 -3.21 -34.02
CA ASP A 27 29.28 -3.61 -33.20
C ASP A 27 29.05 -3.53 -31.68
N SER A 28 27.81 -3.78 -31.26
CA SER A 28 27.44 -3.99 -29.86
C SER A 28 27.80 -5.40 -29.42
N ALA A 29 28.15 -5.59 -28.14
CA ALA A 29 28.42 -6.91 -27.53
C ALA A 29 27.16 -7.80 -27.37
N HIS A 30 26.11 -7.51 -28.12
CA HIS A 30 24.72 -7.91 -27.91
C HIS A 30 24.15 -8.63 -29.15
N TYR A 31 24.97 -9.49 -29.76
CA TYR A 31 24.61 -10.28 -30.94
C TYR A 31 23.60 -11.39 -30.61
N TYR A 32 22.76 -11.76 -31.59
CA TYR A 32 21.94 -12.97 -31.51
C TYR A 32 22.83 -14.20 -31.32
N MET A 33 22.55 -15.00 -30.30
CA MET A 33 23.28 -16.23 -30.00
C MET A 33 22.29 -17.35 -29.65
N GLU A 34 22.66 -18.58 -29.95
CA GLU A 34 21.89 -19.76 -29.54
C GLU A 34 21.90 -19.87 -28.02
N CYS A 35 20.72 -20.03 -27.42
CA CYS A 35 20.53 -20.00 -25.96
C CYS A 35 21.19 -18.79 -25.29
N SER A 36 21.18 -17.63 -25.97
CA SER A 36 21.80 -16.36 -25.55
C SER A 36 23.31 -16.45 -25.24
N ASN A 37 23.99 -17.53 -25.65
CA ASN A 37 25.34 -17.90 -25.17
C ASN A 37 25.40 -18.08 -23.62
N LYS A 38 24.27 -18.42 -23.00
CA LYS A 38 24.03 -18.62 -21.56
C LYS A 38 23.43 -20.00 -21.25
N GLY A 39 23.47 -20.91 -22.22
CA GLY A 39 23.03 -22.29 -22.06
C GLY A 39 23.48 -23.16 -23.24
N LEU A 40 23.18 -24.45 -23.15
CA LEU A 40 23.43 -25.43 -24.20
C LEU A 40 22.12 -25.82 -24.88
N CYS A 41 22.13 -25.89 -26.22
CA CYS A 41 20.97 -26.29 -27.01
C CYS A 41 20.90 -27.83 -27.10
N ASP A 42 19.92 -28.46 -26.43
CA ASP A 42 19.65 -29.88 -26.65
C ASP A 42 19.03 -30.07 -28.03
N ARG A 43 19.83 -30.65 -28.94
CA ARG A 43 19.44 -30.91 -30.33
C ARG A 43 18.34 -31.98 -30.47
N LYS A 44 17.98 -32.72 -29.42
CA LYS A 44 16.89 -33.71 -29.46
C LYS A 44 15.53 -33.09 -29.18
N THR A 45 15.45 -32.21 -28.17
CA THR A 45 14.20 -31.53 -27.77
C THR A 45 14.01 -30.18 -28.44
N GLY A 46 15.11 -29.51 -28.84
CA GLY A 46 15.11 -28.12 -29.28
C GLY A 46 14.99 -27.11 -28.14
N MET A 47 15.26 -27.52 -26.89
CA MET A 47 15.22 -26.66 -25.71
C MET A 47 16.62 -26.24 -25.26
N CYS A 48 16.70 -25.11 -24.55
CA CYS A 48 17.93 -24.61 -23.96
C CYS A 48 18.10 -25.08 -22.51
N GLU A 49 19.24 -25.69 -22.19
CA GLU A 49 19.70 -25.99 -20.84
C GLU A 49 20.52 -24.80 -20.33
N CYS A 50 19.95 -23.96 -19.47
CA CYS A 50 20.59 -22.73 -19.01
C CYS A 50 21.70 -22.98 -17.98
N PHE A 51 22.73 -22.13 -18.01
CA PHE A 51 23.75 -22.07 -16.96
C PHE A 51 23.20 -21.38 -15.71
N ASP A 52 23.79 -21.71 -14.56
CA ASP A 52 23.43 -21.14 -13.25
C ASP A 52 23.28 -19.61 -13.30
N GLY A 53 22.13 -19.12 -12.82
CA GLY A 53 21.80 -17.70 -12.80
C GLY A 53 21.17 -17.16 -14.09
N TYR A 54 20.77 -18.00 -15.05
CA TYR A 54 20.03 -17.62 -16.25
C TYR A 54 18.77 -18.45 -16.44
N ASP A 55 17.70 -17.81 -16.91
CA ASP A 55 16.37 -18.39 -17.06
C ASP A 55 15.69 -18.00 -18.38
N GLY A 56 14.62 -18.71 -18.69
CA GLY A 56 13.77 -18.49 -19.86
C GLY A 56 14.06 -19.45 -21.01
N ALA A 57 13.20 -19.42 -22.04
CA ALA A 57 13.22 -20.38 -23.15
C ALA A 57 14.53 -20.37 -23.96
N ALA A 58 15.29 -19.27 -23.89
CA ALA A 58 16.59 -19.10 -24.53
C ALA A 58 17.66 -18.58 -23.55
N CYS A 59 17.48 -18.77 -22.24
CA CYS A 59 18.41 -18.31 -21.19
C CYS A 59 18.70 -16.80 -21.25
N GLN A 60 17.69 -16.03 -21.67
CA GLN A 60 17.82 -14.63 -22.09
C GLN A 60 17.83 -13.63 -20.92
N ARG A 61 17.36 -14.03 -19.74
CA ARG A 61 17.26 -13.19 -18.53
C ARG A 61 18.03 -13.82 -17.38
N ALA A 62 18.42 -13.01 -16.41
CA ALA A 62 18.95 -13.50 -15.14
C ALA A 62 17.89 -14.28 -14.34
N SER A 63 18.31 -15.27 -13.57
CA SER A 63 17.47 -15.88 -12.53
C SER A 63 17.34 -14.94 -11.34
N CYS A 64 16.15 -14.88 -10.72
CA CYS A 64 16.03 -14.22 -9.42
C CYS A 64 16.75 -15.04 -8.32
N PRO A 65 17.54 -14.40 -7.44
CA PRO A 65 18.22 -15.08 -6.34
C PRO A 65 17.26 -15.93 -5.50
N ASN A 66 17.63 -17.18 -5.23
CA ASN A 66 16.84 -18.15 -4.46
C ASN A 66 15.35 -18.30 -4.90
N SER A 67 15.00 -17.94 -6.14
CA SER A 67 13.60 -17.83 -6.60
C SER A 67 12.74 -16.98 -5.65
N CYS A 68 13.30 -15.85 -5.19
CA CYS A 68 12.68 -14.94 -4.22
C CYS A 68 12.26 -15.62 -2.90
N SER A 69 12.95 -16.71 -2.53
CA SER A 69 12.71 -17.52 -1.33
C SER A 69 11.26 -18.06 -1.19
N GLY A 70 10.45 -18.01 -2.25
CA GLY A 70 9.01 -18.29 -2.18
C GLY A 70 8.18 -17.21 -1.48
N HIS A 71 8.72 -16.00 -1.35
CA HIS A 71 8.15 -14.86 -0.63
C HIS A 71 8.20 -13.55 -1.47
N GLY A 72 7.96 -13.70 -2.77
CA GLY A 72 7.93 -12.62 -3.73
C GLY A 72 7.84 -13.11 -5.18
N THR A 73 7.56 -12.19 -6.10
CA THR A 73 7.54 -12.45 -7.54
C THR A 73 8.85 -12.02 -8.21
N CYS A 74 9.23 -12.74 -9.27
CA CYS A 74 10.46 -12.48 -10.03
C CYS A 74 10.14 -11.59 -11.24
N GLU A 75 10.41 -10.30 -11.11
CA GLU A 75 10.00 -9.26 -12.07
C GLU A 75 11.20 -8.65 -12.80
N THR A 76 10.96 -8.02 -13.95
CA THR A 76 12.01 -7.31 -14.68
C THR A 76 12.39 -6.02 -13.96
N VAL A 77 13.62 -5.53 -14.15
CA VAL A 77 14.02 -4.21 -13.61
C VAL A 77 13.18 -3.06 -14.20
N ALA A 78 12.56 -3.25 -15.38
CA ALA A 78 11.56 -2.31 -15.90
C ALA A 78 10.30 -2.25 -15.03
N ASP A 79 9.74 -3.40 -14.68
CA ASP A 79 8.50 -3.51 -13.92
C ASP A 79 8.71 -3.08 -12.46
N LEU A 80 9.84 -3.45 -11.85
CA LEU A 80 10.25 -2.98 -10.52
C LEU A 80 10.41 -1.45 -10.48
N ALA A 81 10.98 -0.84 -11.52
CA ALA A 81 11.08 0.61 -11.60
C ALA A 81 9.70 1.30 -11.76
N ILE A 82 8.74 0.66 -12.43
CA ILE A 82 7.37 1.19 -12.51
C ILE A 82 6.68 1.09 -11.14
N ALA A 83 6.89 0.01 -10.40
CA ALA A 83 6.38 -0.13 -9.02
C ALA A 83 6.97 0.94 -8.09
N GLU A 84 8.27 1.25 -8.22
CA GLU A 84 8.90 2.36 -7.51
C GLU A 84 8.53 3.72 -8.14
N PHE A 85 7.43 4.33 -7.68
CA PHE A 85 7.01 5.70 -8.01
C PHE A 85 6.73 5.96 -9.51
N ASN A 86 6.38 4.93 -10.28
CA ASN A 86 6.15 5.03 -11.73
C ASN A 86 7.39 5.58 -12.48
N ASN A 87 8.59 5.18 -12.04
CA ASN A 87 9.83 5.48 -12.74
C ASN A 87 9.92 4.66 -14.04
N ILE A 88 10.64 5.20 -15.03
CA ILE A 88 10.81 4.57 -16.34
C ILE A 88 12.26 4.11 -16.51
N TYR A 89 12.53 2.83 -16.27
CA TYR A 89 13.81 2.22 -16.60
C TYR A 89 13.86 1.81 -18.07
N ALA A 90 14.49 2.64 -18.90
CA ALA A 90 14.58 2.47 -20.35
C ALA A 90 16.01 2.23 -20.85
N LEU A 91 16.87 1.61 -20.03
CA LEU A 91 18.18 1.14 -20.44
C LEU A 91 18.09 -0.24 -21.13
N TRP A 92 19.22 -0.72 -21.64
CA TRP A 92 19.27 -1.91 -22.48
C TRP A 92 18.79 -3.17 -21.74
N ASP A 93 19.23 -3.38 -20.50
CA ASP A 93 18.99 -4.59 -19.71
C ASP A 93 17.60 -4.66 -19.07
N LYS A 94 16.69 -3.74 -19.41
CA LYS A 94 15.40 -3.56 -18.74
C LYS A 94 14.53 -4.82 -18.63
N ASP A 95 14.63 -5.72 -19.62
CA ASP A 95 13.87 -6.98 -19.72
C ASP A 95 14.73 -8.24 -19.41
N ALA A 96 16.00 -8.05 -19.06
CA ALA A 96 16.99 -9.11 -18.91
C ALA A 96 17.58 -9.17 -17.48
N THR A 97 17.73 -8.02 -16.82
CA THR A 97 18.01 -7.93 -15.39
C THR A 97 16.69 -8.17 -14.64
N MET A 98 16.68 -9.18 -13.77
CA MET A 98 15.54 -9.55 -12.94
C MET A 98 15.81 -9.23 -11.47
N GLY A 99 14.76 -8.98 -10.71
CA GLY A 99 14.81 -8.80 -9.26
C GLY A 99 13.54 -9.32 -8.59
N CYS A 100 13.56 -9.40 -7.26
CA CYS A 100 12.41 -9.85 -6.51
C CYS A 100 11.55 -8.67 -6.03
N SER A 101 10.27 -8.69 -6.38
CA SER A 101 9.24 -7.91 -5.68
C SER A 101 8.77 -8.74 -4.49
N CYS A 102 9.07 -8.32 -3.26
CA CYS A 102 8.79 -9.12 -2.07
C CYS A 102 7.36 -8.97 -1.57
N ASP A 103 6.81 -10.08 -1.07
CA ASP A 103 5.51 -10.08 -0.38
C ASP A 103 5.59 -9.29 0.93
N ALA A 104 4.45 -8.77 1.42
CA ALA A 104 4.40 -8.03 2.68
C ALA A 104 5.03 -8.79 3.87
N GLY A 105 5.79 -8.08 4.69
CA GLY A 105 6.55 -8.63 5.81
C GLY A 105 7.89 -9.28 5.42
N TYR A 106 8.27 -9.25 4.13
CA TYR A 106 9.56 -9.72 3.64
C TYR A 106 10.38 -8.62 2.96
N SER A 107 11.70 -8.79 2.95
CA SER A 107 12.66 -7.84 2.40
C SER A 107 13.99 -8.50 2.04
N GLY A 108 14.90 -7.72 1.45
CA GLY A 108 16.18 -8.19 0.93
C GLY A 108 16.12 -8.53 -0.56
N ALA A 109 17.28 -8.77 -1.18
CA ALA A 109 17.39 -9.00 -2.63
C ALA A 109 16.76 -10.32 -3.12
N ASP A 110 16.45 -11.23 -2.19
CA ASP A 110 15.88 -12.55 -2.43
C ASP A 110 14.65 -12.83 -1.52
N CYS A 111 14.11 -11.79 -0.88
CA CYS A 111 12.99 -11.85 0.07
C CYS A 111 13.18 -12.82 1.26
N SER A 112 14.43 -13.17 1.59
CA SER A 112 14.72 -14.07 2.73
C SER A 112 14.64 -13.39 4.10
N PHE A 113 14.67 -12.05 4.18
CA PHE A 113 14.64 -11.32 5.44
C PHE A 113 13.22 -10.98 5.86
N ARG A 114 12.95 -11.06 7.16
CA ARG A 114 11.69 -10.56 7.75
C ARG A 114 11.80 -9.07 8.01
N SER A 115 10.80 -8.31 7.58
CA SER A 115 10.61 -6.94 8.03
C SER A 115 10.26 -6.92 9.52
N CYS A 116 10.79 -5.95 10.26
CA CYS A 116 10.43 -5.79 11.67
C CYS A 116 8.96 -5.39 11.82
N PRO A 117 8.25 -5.85 12.87
CA PRO A 117 6.93 -5.33 13.19
C PRO A 117 6.96 -3.81 13.36
N VAL A 118 6.09 -3.11 12.64
CA VAL A 118 5.84 -1.68 12.88
C VAL A 118 4.80 -1.50 13.98
N GLY A 119 4.97 -0.46 14.80
CA GLY A 119 3.91 -0.01 15.71
C GLY A 119 4.40 0.75 16.92
N VAL A 120 3.55 0.83 17.95
CA VAL A 120 3.96 1.37 19.25
C VAL A 120 4.92 0.37 19.86
N ASP A 121 6.11 0.81 20.24
CA ASP A 121 7.05 -0.02 20.99
C ASP A 121 6.35 -0.54 22.27
N PRO A 122 6.33 -1.85 22.55
CA PRO A 122 5.83 -2.40 23.82
C PRO A 122 6.49 -1.81 25.08
N LEU A 123 7.64 -1.12 24.95
CA LEU A 123 8.32 -0.38 26.01
C LEU A 123 8.04 1.13 26.01
N TYR A 124 7.22 1.65 25.08
CA TYR A 124 6.80 3.06 25.06
C TYR A 124 5.87 3.35 26.24
N ILE A 125 6.40 4.04 27.24
CA ILE A 125 5.69 4.50 28.43
C ILE A 125 5.78 6.04 28.44
N ASP A 126 4.92 6.69 27.67
CA ASP A 126 4.62 8.12 27.83
C ASP A 126 3.33 8.31 28.65
N ASP A 127 3.29 9.41 29.40
CA ASP A 127 2.37 9.69 30.50
C ASP A 127 0.93 9.98 30.05
N THR A 128 0.65 10.15 28.74
CA THR A 128 -0.68 10.58 28.29
C THR A 128 -1.28 9.88 27.06
N TYR A 129 -0.58 9.68 25.93
CA TYR A 129 -1.21 9.08 24.73
C TYR A 129 -0.25 8.21 23.89
N ALA A 130 -0.67 6.99 23.56
CA ALA A 130 0.03 6.12 22.61
C ALA A 130 0.02 6.70 21.18
N ARG A 131 0.98 6.30 20.33
CA ARG A 131 0.99 6.77 18.93
C ARG A 131 -0.22 6.24 18.16
N VAL A 132 -1.15 7.13 17.83
CA VAL A 132 -2.39 6.79 17.11
C VAL A 132 -2.57 7.66 15.87
N THR A 133 -2.86 7.00 14.76
CA THR A 133 -3.30 7.69 13.54
C THR A 133 -4.80 7.87 13.58
N THR A 134 -5.26 9.09 13.31
CA THR A 134 -6.69 9.42 13.23
C THR A 134 -7.09 9.73 11.79
N THR A 135 -8.23 9.19 11.36
CA THR A 135 -8.81 9.41 10.02
C THR A 135 -10.28 9.76 10.16
N GLY A 136 -10.67 10.91 9.60
CA GLY A 136 -12.06 11.36 9.58
C GLY A 136 -12.81 10.80 8.37
N VAL A 137 -14.00 10.24 8.60
CA VAL A 137 -14.95 9.83 7.55
C VAL A 137 -16.17 10.72 7.62
N MET A 138 -16.46 11.41 6.52
CA MET A 138 -17.45 12.47 6.44
C MET A 138 -18.52 12.13 5.40
N ILE A 139 -19.78 12.03 5.80
CA ILE A 139 -20.91 11.73 4.91
C ILE A 139 -21.74 13.01 4.76
N THR A 140 -21.83 13.62 3.56
CA THR A 140 -22.35 14.99 3.38
C THR A 140 -23.54 15.12 2.43
N ASP A 141 -24.27 16.23 2.59
CA ASP A 141 -25.23 16.84 1.66
C ASP A 141 -26.53 16.05 1.38
N ALA A 142 -26.85 15.11 2.27
CA ALA A 142 -28.07 14.31 2.21
C ALA A 142 -28.98 14.54 3.42
N THR A 143 -30.25 14.91 3.17
CA THR A 143 -31.30 14.90 4.21
C THR A 143 -31.72 13.48 4.58
N SER A 144 -31.51 12.52 3.69
CA SER A 144 -31.52 11.10 3.98
C SER A 144 -30.60 10.37 3.00
N ILE A 145 -29.89 9.35 3.49
CA ILE A 145 -28.93 8.55 2.72
C ILE A 145 -29.23 7.06 2.93
N SER A 146 -29.16 6.30 1.85
CA SER A 146 -29.37 4.85 1.84
C SER A 146 -28.46 4.19 0.82
N GLY A 147 -27.90 3.04 1.15
CA GLY A 147 -27.01 2.30 0.23
C GLY A 147 -25.87 1.61 0.96
N SER A 148 -24.77 1.36 0.25
CA SER A 148 -23.53 0.81 0.83
C SER A 148 -22.29 1.44 0.21
N PHE A 149 -21.19 1.47 0.95
CA PHE A 149 -19.84 1.79 0.46
C PHE A 149 -18.83 0.83 1.08
N ALA A 150 -17.60 0.78 0.58
CA ALA A 150 -16.49 0.11 1.25
C ALA A 150 -15.35 1.09 1.50
N LEU A 151 -14.54 0.78 2.50
CA LEU A 151 -13.28 1.48 2.75
C LEU A 151 -12.14 0.63 2.19
N LYS A 152 -11.25 1.28 1.45
CA LYS A 152 -9.97 0.71 1.04
C LYS A 152 -8.92 1.19 2.04
N PHE A 153 -8.50 0.28 2.90
CA PHE A 153 -7.36 0.43 3.80
C PHE A 153 -6.08 0.12 3.03
N PHE A 154 -5.00 0.81 3.36
CA PHE A 154 -3.66 0.49 2.88
C PHE A 154 -2.80 0.20 4.10
N ASP A 155 -2.08 -0.92 4.08
CA ASP A 155 -1.11 -1.23 5.12
C ASP A 155 0.19 -0.40 4.94
N HIS A 156 1.19 -0.60 5.79
CA HIS A 156 2.48 0.10 5.67
C HIS A 156 3.37 -0.36 4.52
N HIS A 157 3.14 -1.56 3.96
CA HIS A 157 3.79 -2.00 2.72
C HIS A 157 3.11 -1.41 1.48
N GLY A 158 1.88 -0.89 1.62
CA GLY A 158 1.09 -0.28 0.56
C GLY A 158 0.08 -1.22 -0.10
N GLU A 159 -0.09 -2.43 0.42
CA GLU A 159 -1.11 -3.38 -0.02
C GLU A 159 -2.51 -2.86 0.30
N ASP A 160 -3.47 -3.04 -0.61
CA ASP A 160 -4.82 -2.52 -0.47
C ASP A 160 -5.85 -3.58 -0.05
N TYR A 161 -6.55 -3.29 1.03
CA TYR A 161 -7.52 -4.15 1.68
C TYR A 161 -8.89 -3.47 1.66
N VAL A 162 -9.85 -4.08 0.95
CA VAL A 162 -11.22 -3.55 0.82
C VAL A 162 -12.12 -4.21 1.86
N THR A 163 -12.83 -3.40 2.66
CA THR A 163 -13.79 -3.91 3.65
C THR A 163 -15.01 -4.55 2.99
N ASP A 164 -15.70 -5.42 3.71
CA ASP A 164 -17.07 -5.80 3.36
C ASP A 164 -17.97 -4.54 3.18
N PRO A 165 -19.04 -4.62 2.36
CA PRO A 165 -19.98 -3.52 2.15
C PRO A 165 -20.58 -2.94 3.45
N ILE A 166 -20.18 -1.72 3.79
CA ILE A 166 -20.71 -0.92 4.90
C ILE A 166 -22.06 -0.35 4.47
N THR A 167 -23.15 -1.00 4.89
CA THR A 167 -24.52 -0.52 4.66
C THR A 167 -24.81 0.74 5.48
N VAL A 168 -25.35 1.77 4.83
CA VAL A 168 -25.88 2.99 5.47
C VAL A 168 -27.36 3.14 5.19
N ALA A 169 -28.13 3.47 6.23
CA ALA A 169 -29.52 3.88 6.16
C ALA A 169 -29.74 4.94 7.24
N ALA A 170 -30.25 6.10 6.84
CA ALA A 170 -30.03 7.34 7.59
C ALA A 170 -30.95 8.50 7.16
N THR A 171 -31.39 9.30 8.13
CA THR A 171 -32.15 10.54 7.98
C THR A 171 -31.56 11.63 8.87
N TRP A 172 -31.45 12.86 8.39
CA TRP A 172 -30.86 13.95 9.14
C TRP A 172 -31.82 14.60 10.14
N ASP A 173 -31.40 14.76 11.39
CA ASP A 173 -32.00 15.66 12.40
C ASP A 173 -30.89 16.37 13.18
N SER A 174 -31.10 17.66 13.43
CA SER A 174 -30.21 18.56 14.18
C SER A 174 -30.14 18.27 15.69
N THR A 175 -30.99 17.40 16.23
CA THR A 175 -31.29 17.38 17.67
C THR A 175 -30.48 16.35 18.46
N ALA A 176 -30.20 15.14 17.94
CA ALA A 176 -29.18 14.22 18.46
C ALA A 176 -28.99 12.93 17.62
N CYS A 177 -28.00 12.88 16.72
CA CYS A 177 -27.41 11.66 16.14
C CYS A 177 -28.37 10.51 15.75
N ASN A 178 -29.29 10.80 14.83
CA ASN A 178 -30.51 10.03 14.59
C ASN A 178 -31.04 10.21 13.16
N ASP A 179 -30.34 9.75 12.13
CA ASP A 179 -30.02 8.36 11.82
C ASP A 179 -28.95 8.44 10.72
N PHE A 180 -27.85 7.71 10.62
CA PHE A 180 -27.48 6.36 11.06
C PHE A 180 -27.42 6.21 12.59
N THR A 181 -28.37 5.46 13.15
CA THR A 181 -28.94 5.75 14.47
C THR A 181 -28.06 5.42 15.67
N GLY A 182 -27.88 6.40 16.55
CA GLY A 182 -27.36 6.16 17.89
C GLY A 182 -25.84 6.06 17.98
N CYS A 183 -25.12 6.86 17.16
CA CYS A 183 -23.71 7.28 17.25
C CYS A 183 -22.61 6.24 17.55
N THR A 184 -22.73 5.50 18.64
CA THR A 184 -21.85 4.39 19.03
C THR A 184 -22.06 3.15 18.14
N ALA A 185 -23.31 2.87 17.73
CA ALA A 185 -23.61 1.72 16.87
C ALA A 185 -23.03 1.88 15.45
N SER A 186 -23.15 3.07 14.86
CA SER A 186 -22.65 3.38 13.52
C SER A 186 -21.13 3.37 13.44
N GLY A 187 -20.45 3.90 14.47
CA GLY A 187 -19.00 3.73 14.62
C GLY A 187 -18.62 2.26 14.75
N LYS A 188 -19.42 1.45 15.47
CA LYS A 188 -19.21 0.01 15.56
C LYS A 188 -19.30 -0.69 14.21
N VAL A 189 -20.25 -0.36 13.32
CA VAL A 189 -20.31 -0.99 11.97
C VAL A 189 -19.05 -0.73 11.15
N ILE A 190 -18.54 0.51 11.16
CA ILE A 190 -17.28 0.87 10.48
C ILE A 190 -16.08 0.16 11.14
N ALA A 191 -16.04 0.11 12.48
CA ALA A 191 -14.98 -0.59 13.22
C ALA A 191 -15.00 -2.11 12.98
N ASP A 192 -16.18 -2.72 12.93
CA ASP A 192 -16.37 -4.15 12.65
C ASP A 192 -15.89 -4.48 11.24
N ALA A 193 -16.30 -3.71 10.23
CA ALA A 193 -15.91 -3.91 8.83
C ALA A 193 -14.39 -3.74 8.59
N LEU A 194 -13.72 -2.90 9.40
CA LEU A 194 -12.26 -2.78 9.41
C LEU A 194 -11.58 -3.94 10.14
N LYS A 195 -12.21 -4.48 11.21
CA LYS A 195 -11.72 -5.65 11.96
C LYS A 195 -11.97 -7.00 11.26
N THR A 196 -12.84 -7.06 10.25
CA THR A 196 -13.07 -8.25 9.41
C THR A 196 -12.15 -8.33 8.19
N LEU A 197 -11.25 -7.36 7.98
CA LEU A 197 -10.20 -7.47 6.97
C LEU A 197 -9.32 -8.72 7.21
N PRO A 198 -8.82 -9.36 6.14
CA PRO A 198 -8.03 -10.58 6.25
C PRO A 198 -6.73 -10.37 7.05
N ASP A 199 -6.16 -11.48 7.51
CA ASP A 199 -4.86 -11.56 8.20
C ASP A 199 -4.69 -10.66 9.44
N SER A 200 -5.79 -10.13 9.97
CA SER A 200 -5.81 -9.21 11.13
C SER A 200 -4.95 -7.96 10.95
N VAL A 201 -4.85 -7.45 9.71
CA VAL A 201 -4.11 -6.22 9.34
C VAL A 201 -4.50 -4.99 10.18
N ILE A 202 -5.71 -4.99 10.74
CA ILE A 202 -6.15 -4.04 11.77
C ILE A 202 -6.53 -4.82 13.04
N SER A 203 -5.60 -4.91 13.99
CA SER A 203 -5.80 -5.65 15.25
C SER A 203 -6.56 -4.86 16.32
N ASP A 204 -6.37 -3.54 16.41
CA ASP A 204 -7.30 -2.66 17.14
C ASP A 204 -7.54 -1.31 16.47
N VAL A 205 -8.83 -1.00 16.34
CA VAL A 205 -9.39 0.24 15.82
C VAL A 205 -10.64 0.59 16.62
N VAL A 206 -10.76 1.88 16.95
CA VAL A 206 -11.92 2.46 17.64
C VAL A 206 -12.46 3.58 16.77
N VAL A 207 -13.76 3.57 16.49
CA VAL A 207 -14.42 4.64 15.76
C VAL A 207 -15.29 5.43 16.72
N THR A 208 -14.94 6.70 16.91
CA THR A 208 -15.69 7.64 17.74
C THR A 208 -16.81 8.30 16.93
N GLY A 209 -17.93 8.56 17.62
CA GLY A 209 -19.25 8.71 17.00
C GLY A 209 -19.46 9.95 16.14
N ALA A 210 -20.54 9.93 15.37
CA ALA A 210 -20.90 10.97 14.42
C ALA A 210 -21.12 12.35 15.08
N THR A 211 -20.21 13.29 14.85
CA THR A 211 -20.50 14.70 15.08
C THR A 211 -21.40 15.20 13.96
N ALA A 212 -22.50 15.87 14.32
CA ALA A 212 -23.41 16.50 13.37
C ALA A 212 -22.73 17.71 12.70
N LEU A 213 -22.48 17.61 11.40
CA LEU A 213 -22.00 18.72 10.58
C LEU A 213 -23.12 19.73 10.36
N THR A 214 -22.80 20.99 10.62
CA THR A 214 -23.67 22.14 10.33
C THR A 214 -22.84 23.17 9.54
N THR A 215 -23.49 24.22 9.05
CA THR A 215 -22.92 25.21 8.12
C THR A 215 -21.64 25.92 8.59
N THR A 216 -21.28 25.78 9.87
CA THR A 216 -20.07 26.34 10.49
C THR A 216 -18.84 25.45 10.38
N THR A 217 -18.97 24.13 10.23
CA THR A 217 -17.85 23.18 10.32
C THR A 217 -18.11 21.88 9.54
N PRO A 218 -17.37 21.61 8.44
CA PRO A 218 -16.66 22.56 7.57
C PRO A 218 -17.58 23.63 6.93
N PRO A 219 -17.04 24.77 6.48
CA PRO A 219 -17.83 25.81 5.83
C PRO A 219 -18.51 25.32 4.54
N GLY A 220 -19.82 25.54 4.44
CA GLY A 220 -20.61 25.30 3.22
C GLY A 220 -21.36 23.97 3.14
N LEU A 221 -21.23 23.07 4.12
CA LEU A 221 -22.03 21.85 4.20
C LEU A 221 -23.32 22.10 5.01
N THR A 222 -24.45 21.62 4.52
CA THR A 222 -25.75 21.89 5.17
C THR A 222 -26.19 20.77 6.12
N HIS A 223 -25.88 19.52 5.79
CA HIS A 223 -26.23 18.31 6.53
C HIS A 223 -25.10 17.28 6.40
N GLY A 224 -24.80 16.50 7.44
CA GLY A 224 -23.87 15.37 7.33
C GLY A 224 -23.24 14.86 8.62
N TRP A 225 -22.69 13.65 8.59
CA TRP A 225 -22.10 12.96 9.74
C TRP A 225 -20.58 12.91 9.64
N LEU A 226 -19.87 13.20 10.73
CA LEU A 226 -18.42 13.04 10.83
C LEU A 226 -18.03 12.00 11.89
N PHE A 227 -17.43 10.90 11.47
CA PHE A 227 -16.83 9.87 12.31
C PHE A 227 -15.32 10.06 12.38
N THR A 228 -14.70 9.76 13.52
CA THR A 228 -13.23 9.72 13.64
C THR A 228 -12.78 8.30 13.97
N ILE A 229 -12.08 7.68 13.03
CA ILE A 229 -11.41 6.38 13.15
C ILE A 229 -10.06 6.61 13.82
N THR A 230 -9.79 5.89 14.91
CA THR A 230 -8.51 5.87 15.63
C THR A 230 -7.92 4.47 15.55
N PHE A 231 -6.73 4.35 14.95
CA PHE A 231 -6.00 3.08 14.86
C PHE A 231 -5.08 2.96 16.09
N ASN A 232 -5.49 2.14 17.06
CA ASN A 232 -4.80 2.00 18.35
C ASN A 232 -3.57 1.10 18.26
N ALA A 233 -3.61 0.09 17.39
CA ALA A 233 -2.53 -0.86 17.23
C ALA A 233 -1.34 -0.33 16.39
N ASN A 234 -1.41 0.92 15.93
CA ASN A 234 -0.37 1.61 15.15
C ASN A 234 0.24 0.74 14.03
N PRO A 235 -0.47 0.51 12.92
CA PRO A 235 0.03 -0.28 11.78
C PRO A 235 1.12 0.44 10.95
N GLY A 236 1.91 1.34 11.55
CA GLY A 236 2.93 2.14 10.86
C GLY A 236 2.39 3.42 10.19
N TYR A 237 3.13 3.93 9.19
CA TYR A 237 2.67 5.08 8.41
C TYR A 237 1.51 4.67 7.50
N LEU A 238 0.31 5.11 7.83
CA LEU A 238 -0.89 4.85 7.04
C LEU A 238 -1.08 5.88 5.93
N LYS A 239 -1.18 5.39 4.69
CA LYS A 239 -1.82 6.16 3.61
C LYS A 239 -3.28 6.42 3.99
N GLN A 240 -3.80 7.58 3.56
CA GLN A 240 -5.20 7.94 3.73
C GLN A 240 -6.14 6.88 3.11
N LEU A 241 -7.19 6.48 3.84
CA LEU A 241 -8.18 5.54 3.31
C LEU A 241 -8.85 6.11 2.05
N GLU A 242 -9.10 5.23 1.08
CA GLU A 242 -9.91 5.55 -0.09
C GLU A 242 -11.33 4.98 0.10
N VAL A 243 -12.31 5.56 -0.59
CA VAL A 243 -13.71 5.11 -0.52
C VAL A 243 -14.11 4.49 -1.84
N ASP A 244 -14.61 3.26 -1.78
CA ASP A 244 -15.25 2.62 -2.93
C ASP A 244 -16.77 2.80 -2.85
N TYR A 245 -17.30 3.42 -3.90
CA TYR A 245 -18.73 3.70 -4.12
C TYR A 245 -19.37 2.74 -5.13
N PHE A 246 -18.59 1.83 -5.72
CA PHE A 246 -18.88 1.15 -6.98
C PHE A 246 -18.85 -0.38 -6.80
N LEU A 247 -19.37 -0.84 -5.66
CA LEU A 247 -19.25 -2.21 -5.13
C LEU A 247 -19.78 -3.32 -6.06
N ASP A 248 -20.55 -2.96 -7.10
CA ASP A 248 -21.08 -3.86 -8.13
C ASP A 248 -20.84 -3.38 -9.58
N GLY A 249 -20.05 -2.32 -9.79
CA GLY A 249 -19.72 -1.77 -11.10
C GLY A 249 -20.00 -0.27 -11.24
N SER A 250 -20.27 0.22 -12.45
CA SER A 250 -20.20 1.65 -12.82
C SER A 250 -21.26 2.59 -12.21
N ARG A 251 -22.00 2.19 -11.17
CA ARG A 251 -23.05 3.00 -10.52
C ARG A 251 -22.75 3.16 -9.04
N ALA A 252 -22.93 4.38 -8.53
CA ALA A 252 -22.76 4.63 -7.10
C ALA A 252 -23.82 3.86 -6.30
N THR A 253 -23.38 3.03 -5.36
CA THR A 253 -24.24 2.23 -4.47
C THR A 253 -24.79 3.02 -3.29
N ILE A 254 -24.36 4.28 -3.12
CA ILE A 254 -24.95 5.27 -2.19
C ILE A 254 -25.95 6.16 -2.94
N LEU A 255 -27.15 6.30 -2.36
CA LEU A 255 -28.21 7.19 -2.82
C LEU A 255 -28.49 8.26 -1.75
N ALA A 256 -28.40 9.53 -2.15
CA ALA A 256 -29.00 10.64 -1.41
C ALA A 256 -30.44 10.83 -1.85
N ASN A 257 -31.34 11.05 -0.89
CA ASN A 257 -32.61 11.72 -1.12
C ASN A 257 -32.54 13.10 -0.48
N SER A 258 -32.24 14.08 -1.34
CA SER A 258 -32.07 15.51 -1.08
C SER A 258 -32.94 16.31 -2.06
N ALA A 259 -33.63 17.34 -1.58
CA ALA A 259 -34.52 18.17 -2.41
C ALA A 259 -33.78 19.06 -3.42
N ALA A 260 -32.47 19.26 -3.22
CA ALA A 260 -31.54 19.74 -4.23
C ALA A 260 -30.67 18.55 -4.67
N ALA A 261 -30.50 18.35 -5.97
CA ALA A 261 -29.88 17.16 -6.57
C ALA A 261 -28.34 17.08 -6.41
N THR A 262 -27.85 17.32 -5.20
CA THR A 262 -26.47 17.09 -4.79
C THR A 262 -26.36 15.64 -4.32
N ALA A 263 -25.49 14.85 -4.95
CA ALA A 263 -25.25 13.46 -4.53
C ALA A 263 -24.68 13.40 -3.10
N ALA A 264 -24.98 12.32 -2.37
CA ALA A 264 -24.30 12.04 -1.12
C ALA A 264 -22.83 11.76 -1.41
N ASN A 265 -21.94 12.38 -0.64
CA ASN A 265 -20.49 12.16 -0.74
C ASN A 265 -19.97 11.59 0.57
N VAL A 266 -19.12 10.57 0.49
CA VAL A 266 -18.36 10.01 1.62
C VAL A 266 -16.89 10.41 1.43
N LYS A 267 -16.47 11.46 2.11
CA LYS A 267 -15.10 12.00 2.03
C LYS A 267 -14.30 11.50 3.21
N VAL A 268 -13.10 10.98 2.94
CA VAL A 268 -12.12 10.66 3.97
C VAL A 268 -11.06 11.75 4.01
N PHE A 269 -10.55 12.07 5.20
CA PHE A 269 -9.42 12.99 5.41
C PHE A 269 -8.54 12.52 6.57
N GLN A 270 -7.24 12.81 6.53
CA GLN A 270 -6.37 12.55 7.68
C GLN A 270 -6.68 13.54 8.81
N GLY A 271 -6.92 13.02 10.02
CA GLY A 271 -7.11 13.82 11.23
C GLY A 271 -5.79 14.21 11.90
N GLY A 272 -4.73 13.42 11.67
CA GLY A 272 -3.39 13.62 12.19
C GLY A 272 -2.87 12.40 12.95
N VAL A 273 -1.59 12.45 13.31
CA VAL A 273 -0.91 11.48 14.18
C VAL A 273 -0.66 12.14 15.52
N ILE A 274 -1.08 11.48 16.60
CA ILE A 274 -0.73 11.85 17.98
C ILE A 274 0.36 10.86 18.43
N GLY A 275 1.31 11.30 19.27
CA GLY A 275 2.42 10.48 19.78
C GLY A 275 3.66 10.44 18.86
N GLU A 276 4.75 9.85 19.38
CA GLU A 276 6.06 9.76 18.73
C GLU A 276 6.43 8.29 18.41
N ASP A 277 7.28 8.06 17.41
CA ASP A 277 7.82 6.75 17.02
C ASP A 277 9.35 6.63 17.11
N THR A 278 10.03 7.71 17.52
CA THR A 278 11.48 7.74 17.72
C THR A 278 11.79 7.47 19.20
N ASP A 279 12.24 6.25 19.52
CA ASP A 279 12.79 5.97 20.85
C ASP A 279 14.21 6.54 20.99
N TYR A 280 14.36 7.51 21.89
CA TYR A 280 15.66 8.01 22.34
C TYR A 280 16.24 7.11 23.44
N PHE A 281 16.56 5.86 23.10
CA PHE A 281 17.25 4.99 24.05
C PHE A 281 18.56 5.63 24.51
N ALA A 282 18.68 5.83 25.83
CA ALA A 282 19.92 6.27 26.44
C ALA A 282 20.97 5.15 26.28
N THR A 283 21.69 5.18 25.15
CA THR A 283 22.85 4.31 24.94
C THR A 283 23.75 4.43 26.16
N LYS A 284 23.98 3.32 26.86
CA LYS A 284 24.90 3.28 28.00
C LYS A 284 26.33 3.45 27.50
N CYS A 285 26.72 4.71 27.27
CA CYS A 285 28.05 5.08 26.85
C CYS A 285 29.07 4.51 27.84
N ALA A 286 29.85 3.53 27.39
CA ALA A 286 30.86 2.89 28.22
C ALA A 286 31.87 3.94 28.71
N GLY A 287 31.84 4.24 30.00
CA GLY A 287 32.69 5.27 30.63
C GLY A 287 31.97 6.54 31.09
N VAL A 288 30.69 6.74 30.78
CA VAL A 288 29.91 7.88 31.31
C VAL A 288 29.32 7.52 32.68
N GLN A 289 29.84 8.14 33.74
CA GLN A 289 29.25 8.10 35.08
C GLN A 289 28.52 9.42 35.35
N VAL A 290 27.21 9.34 35.63
CA VAL A 290 26.42 10.48 36.10
C VAL A 290 26.56 10.55 37.62
N ILE A 291 27.25 11.58 38.12
CA ILE A 291 27.34 11.86 39.55
C ILE A 291 26.25 12.87 39.91
N SER A 292 25.16 12.38 40.51
CA SER A 292 24.16 13.25 41.14
C SER A 292 24.66 13.69 42.51
N THR A 293 25.13 14.93 42.62
CA THR A 293 25.36 15.58 43.90
C THR A 293 24.06 16.22 44.37
N GLU A 294 23.38 15.61 45.35
CA GLU A 294 22.36 16.32 46.12
C GLU A 294 23.00 17.54 46.79
N LEU A 295 22.53 18.72 46.40
CA LEU A 295 22.82 19.96 47.09
C LEU A 295 21.93 20.01 48.34
N ILE A 296 22.35 19.31 49.40
CA ILE A 296 21.77 19.50 50.74
C ILE A 296 22.13 20.92 51.18
N THR A 297 21.23 21.86 50.94
CA THR A 297 21.28 23.21 51.48
C THR A 297 21.05 23.14 52.99
N GLY A 298 22.12 23.40 53.76
CA GLY A 298 22.04 23.76 55.18
C GLY A 298 21.87 25.25 55.38
#